data_AF-A0AAV1HTW7-F1
#
_entry.id   AF-A0AAV1HTW7-F1
#
_cell.length_a   1.000
_cell.length_b   1.000
_cell.length_c   1.000
_cell.angle_alpha   90.00
_cell.angle_beta   90.00
_cell.angle_gamma   90.00
#
_symmetry.space_group_name_H-M   'P 1'
#
loop_
_entity.id
_entity.type
_entity.pdbx_description
1 polymer ?
#
loop_
_entity_poly.entity_id
_entity_poly.type
_entity_poly.pdbx_seq_one_letter_code
_entity_poly.pdbx_strand_id
1 'polypeptide(L)'
;MHRTELLKGAYGGSGWNRSSRCLHCCTQAQHVGRCYDSALPALSALTEAFPDDIPPEHVSEAAFLWATQLWYSYGMEVRLADGHMQQCLVPVACLMNHSPWPHIVRYGHVNPESGRLDFPLLRACRAEEQCLMSYGPLPNLKLLLFYGFALPANPSDTVLLDFEMLEDGCKELREQLLLRHDLTLHAHYLRQGPISVKLLAALRLAVGDEQYLRAVEQRVCSPLQEGMPGLEGAVRGVLRTAAEPILHAYKAAEGRCSGVGPQAENIAHFIKGQIGILQSSIEQCLHLPVVHRQVQE
;
A
#
# COMPACT_ATOMS: atom_id res chain seq x y z
N MET A 1 -15.84 -31.55 -6.52
CA MET A 1 -14.64 -32.21 -7.07
C MET A 1 -13.81 -31.33 -8.04
N HIS A 2 -13.95 -29.99 -8.08
CA HIS A 2 -13.25 -29.15 -9.09
C HIS A 2 -12.56 -27.86 -8.58
N ARG A 3 -12.27 -27.71 -7.27
CA ARG A 3 -11.50 -26.55 -6.76
C ARG A 3 -10.04 -26.85 -6.37
N THR A 4 -9.70 -28.13 -6.16
CA THR A 4 -8.37 -28.54 -5.69
C THR A 4 -7.34 -28.67 -6.81
N GLU A 5 -7.76 -28.77 -8.08
CA GLU A 5 -6.84 -28.88 -9.22
C GLU A 5 -6.29 -27.53 -9.72
N LEU A 6 -6.96 -26.42 -9.42
CA LEU A 6 -6.46 -25.07 -9.72
C LEU A 6 -5.22 -24.68 -8.89
N LEU A 7 -4.99 -25.36 -7.76
CA LEU A 7 -3.92 -25.03 -6.81
C LEU A 7 -2.68 -25.92 -6.94
N LYS A 8 -2.78 -27.10 -7.56
CA LYS A 8 -1.60 -27.94 -7.84
C LYS A 8 -0.64 -27.27 -8.84
N GLY A 9 -1.16 -26.45 -9.76
CA GLY A 9 -0.35 -25.70 -10.73
C GLY A 9 0.46 -24.52 -10.15
N ALA A 10 0.21 -24.11 -8.90
CA ALA A 10 0.89 -22.96 -8.31
C ALA A 10 2.22 -23.33 -7.60
N TYR A 11 2.38 -24.58 -7.18
CA TYR A 11 3.52 -25.02 -6.36
C TYR A 11 4.18 -26.34 -6.79
N GLY A 12 3.64 -27.06 -7.77
CA GLY A 12 4.24 -28.31 -8.27
C GLY A 12 4.15 -28.43 -9.78
N GLY A 13 5.18 -27.98 -10.49
CA GLY A 13 5.26 -28.11 -11.94
C GLY A 13 6.39 -27.29 -12.54
N SER A 14 7.45 -27.97 -12.96
CA SER A 14 8.50 -27.43 -13.83
C SER A 14 7.86 -26.81 -15.09
N GLY A 15 7.79 -25.48 -15.17
CA GLY A 15 7.33 -24.82 -16.40
C GLY A 15 6.74 -23.42 -16.32
N TRP A 16 6.69 -22.74 -15.17
CA TRP A 16 6.29 -21.31 -15.11
C TRP A 16 7.50 -20.39 -15.05
N ASN A 17 7.64 -19.58 -16.10
CA ASN A 17 8.74 -18.66 -16.32
C ASN A 17 8.87 -17.69 -15.14
N ARG A 18 10.05 -17.63 -14.49
CA ARG A 18 10.34 -16.73 -13.35
C ARG A 18 10.21 -15.23 -13.70
N SER A 19 9.98 -14.89 -14.97
CA SER A 19 9.96 -13.52 -15.52
C SER A 19 8.67 -12.72 -15.29
N SER A 20 7.58 -13.33 -14.82
CA SER A 20 6.26 -12.69 -14.73
C SER A 20 5.76 -12.38 -13.31
N ARG A 21 6.54 -12.66 -12.26
CA ARG A 21 6.11 -12.36 -10.88
C ARG A 21 6.42 -10.91 -10.50
N CYS A 22 5.43 -10.20 -9.96
CA CYS A 22 5.66 -8.93 -9.26
C CYS A 22 6.61 -9.18 -8.08
N LEU A 23 7.67 -8.36 -7.95
CA LEU A 23 8.69 -8.49 -6.89
C LEU A 23 8.05 -8.55 -5.49
N HIS A 24 7.04 -7.70 -5.25
CA HIS A 24 6.30 -7.65 -3.99
C HIS A 24 5.63 -8.99 -3.66
N CYS A 25 5.00 -9.64 -4.64
CA CYS A 25 4.35 -10.94 -4.43
C CYS A 25 5.37 -12.04 -4.12
N CYS A 26 6.57 -11.98 -4.73
CA CYS A 26 7.66 -12.90 -4.40
C CYS A 26 8.14 -12.71 -2.95
N THR A 27 8.39 -11.48 -2.53
CA THR A 27 8.82 -11.18 -1.16
C THR A 27 7.78 -11.64 -0.14
N GLN A 28 6.49 -11.43 -0.41
CA GLN A 28 5.42 -11.90 0.46
C GLN A 28 5.35 -13.43 0.56
N ALA A 29 5.47 -14.13 -0.57
CA ALA A 29 5.50 -15.60 -0.57
C ALA A 29 6.69 -16.15 0.24
N GLN A 30 7.87 -15.56 0.10
CA GLN A 30 9.05 -15.93 0.88
C GLN A 30 8.87 -15.66 2.39
N HIS A 31 8.19 -14.56 2.75
CA HIS A 31 7.87 -14.26 4.13
C HIS A 31 6.97 -15.34 4.76
N VAL A 32 5.89 -15.74 4.07
CA VAL A 32 5.00 -16.79 4.55
C VAL A 32 5.74 -18.14 4.70
N GLY A 33 6.62 -18.48 3.76
CA GLY A 33 7.46 -19.68 3.87
C GLY A 33 8.34 -19.66 5.13
N ARG A 34 9.01 -18.53 5.43
CA ARG A 34 9.80 -18.40 6.67
C ARG A 34 8.94 -18.50 7.93
N CYS A 35 7.72 -17.98 7.91
CA CYS A 35 6.78 -18.13 9.02
C CYS A 35 6.41 -19.60 9.25
N TYR A 36 6.18 -20.35 8.17
CA TYR A 36 5.93 -21.79 8.27
C TYR A 36 7.14 -22.53 8.85
N ASP A 37 8.34 -22.29 8.33
CA ASP A 37 9.58 -22.91 8.82
C ASP A 37 9.77 -22.64 10.33
N SER A 38 9.49 -21.42 10.78
CA SER A 38 9.58 -21.04 12.19
C SER A 38 8.50 -21.67 13.06
N ALA A 39 7.30 -21.92 12.52
CA ALA A 39 6.18 -22.50 13.26
C ALA A 39 6.24 -24.04 13.29
N LEU A 40 6.91 -24.65 12.32
CA LEU A 40 6.92 -26.10 12.10
C LEU A 40 7.28 -26.91 13.36
N PRO A 41 8.31 -26.57 14.17
CA PRO A 41 8.62 -27.35 15.37
C PRO A 41 7.45 -27.42 16.37
N ALA A 42 6.74 -26.30 16.56
CA ALA A 42 5.58 -26.25 17.46
C ALA A 42 4.39 -27.01 16.87
N LEU A 43 4.14 -26.87 15.56
CA LEU A 43 3.09 -27.60 14.86
C LEU A 43 3.32 -29.11 14.89
N SER A 44 4.56 -29.56 14.70
CA SER A 44 4.93 -30.98 14.80
C SER A 44 4.70 -31.53 16.22
N ALA A 45 5.12 -30.78 17.25
CA ALA A 45 4.87 -31.18 18.64
C ALA A 45 3.37 -31.28 18.96
N LEU A 46 2.55 -30.38 18.41
CA LEU A 46 1.09 -30.43 18.56
C LEU A 46 0.48 -31.65 17.86
N THR A 47 0.93 -31.99 16.65
CA THR A 47 0.50 -33.20 15.95
C THR A 47 0.92 -34.48 16.69
N GLU A 48 2.10 -34.51 17.31
CA GLU A 48 2.53 -35.65 18.13
C GLU A 48 1.69 -35.79 19.41
N ALA A 49 1.35 -34.68 20.06
CA ALA A 49 0.59 -34.67 21.31
C ALA A 49 -0.92 -34.93 21.10
N PHE A 50 -1.48 -34.47 19.97
CA PHE A 50 -2.91 -34.51 19.67
C PHE A 50 -3.17 -35.01 18.24
N PRO A 51 -2.79 -36.25 17.90
CA PRO A 51 -2.84 -36.74 16.52
C PRO A 51 -4.26 -36.83 15.94
N ASP A 52 -5.27 -37.06 16.79
CA ASP A 52 -6.67 -37.14 16.35
C ASP A 52 -7.29 -35.76 16.09
N ASP A 53 -6.83 -34.72 16.81
CA ASP A 53 -7.33 -33.35 16.69
C ASP A 53 -6.54 -32.51 15.68
N ILE A 54 -5.23 -32.76 15.57
CA ILE A 54 -4.28 -32.00 14.73
C ILE A 54 -3.47 -32.97 13.85
N PRO A 55 -4.12 -33.60 12.87
CA PRO A 55 -3.46 -34.58 12.02
C PRO A 55 -2.43 -33.91 11.08
N PRO A 56 -1.41 -34.65 10.59
CA PRO A 56 -0.31 -34.10 9.79
C PRO A 56 -0.72 -33.26 8.57
N GLU A 57 -1.84 -33.58 7.94
CA GLU A 57 -2.37 -32.82 6.79
C GLU A 57 -2.75 -31.37 7.14
N HIS A 58 -3.16 -31.11 8.39
CA HIS A 58 -3.54 -29.76 8.87
C HIS A 58 -2.32 -28.86 9.11
N VAL A 59 -1.13 -29.45 9.24
CA VAL A 59 0.11 -28.73 9.49
C VAL A 59 1.06 -28.73 8.29
N SER A 60 0.58 -29.14 7.10
CA SER A 60 1.34 -29.03 5.86
C SER A 60 1.58 -27.56 5.45
N GLU A 61 2.64 -27.30 4.70
CA GLU A 61 2.93 -25.97 4.14
C GLU A 61 1.74 -25.40 3.35
N ALA A 62 1.04 -26.26 2.59
CA ALA A 62 -0.14 -25.89 1.83
C ALA A 62 -1.31 -25.48 2.73
N ALA A 63 -1.56 -26.21 3.82
CA ALA A 63 -2.59 -25.87 4.80
C ALA A 63 -2.25 -24.57 5.53
N PHE A 64 -0.98 -24.38 5.91
CA PHE A 64 -0.50 -23.15 6.53
C PHE A 64 -0.66 -21.94 5.60
N LEU A 65 -0.27 -22.07 4.32
CA LEU A 65 -0.45 -21.03 3.33
C LEU A 65 -1.94 -20.68 3.15
N TRP A 66 -2.80 -21.69 3.05
CA TRP A 66 -4.24 -21.49 2.91
C TRP A 66 -4.84 -20.76 4.13
N ALA A 67 -4.50 -21.21 5.35
CA ALA A 67 -4.96 -20.57 6.58
C ALA A 67 -4.45 -19.12 6.69
N THR A 68 -3.20 -18.87 6.31
CA THR A 68 -2.60 -17.52 6.27
C THR A 68 -3.34 -16.62 5.28
N GLN A 69 -3.63 -17.11 4.08
CA GLN A 69 -4.38 -16.35 3.06
C GLN A 69 -5.81 -16.04 3.51
N LEU A 70 -6.48 -17.01 4.15
CA LEU A 70 -7.80 -16.81 4.75
C LEU A 70 -7.76 -15.70 5.80
N TRP A 71 -6.77 -15.75 6.69
CA TRP A 71 -6.62 -14.75 7.75
C TRP A 71 -6.30 -13.36 7.20
N TYR A 72 -5.39 -13.23 6.24
CA TYR A 72 -5.05 -11.95 5.63
C TYR A 72 -6.21 -11.32 4.84
N SER A 73 -7.02 -12.14 4.18
CA SER A 73 -8.11 -11.63 3.32
C SER A 73 -9.37 -11.25 4.11
N TYR A 74 -9.64 -11.95 5.21
CA TYR A 74 -10.94 -11.87 5.91
C TYR A 74 -10.86 -11.58 7.41
N GLY A 75 -9.65 -11.58 7.99
CA GLY A 75 -9.45 -11.11 9.35
C GLY A 75 -9.86 -9.64 9.44
N MET A 76 -10.69 -9.32 10.43
CA MET A 76 -11.12 -7.96 10.68
C MET A 76 -10.98 -7.60 12.15
N GLU A 77 -10.62 -6.35 12.41
CA GLU A 77 -10.58 -5.81 13.75
C GLU A 77 -12.01 -5.49 14.21
N VAL A 78 -12.42 -6.11 15.32
CA VAL A 78 -13.72 -5.89 15.93
C VAL A 78 -13.53 -5.35 17.34
N ARG A 79 -14.18 -4.23 17.62
CA ARG A 79 -14.37 -3.72 18.97
C ARG A 79 -15.50 -4.49 19.64
N LEU A 80 -15.17 -5.24 20.68
CA LEU A 80 -16.13 -5.97 21.50
C LEU A 80 -16.92 -5.01 22.41
N ALA A 81 -17.99 -5.51 23.02
CA ALA A 81 -18.88 -4.72 23.86
C ALA A 81 -18.20 -4.13 25.11
N ASP A 82 -17.14 -4.77 25.58
CA ASP A 82 -16.27 -4.30 26.69
C ASP A 82 -15.22 -3.26 26.25
N GLY A 83 -15.18 -2.93 24.96
CA GLY A 83 -14.27 -1.95 24.37
C GLY A 83 -12.94 -2.53 23.88
N HIS A 84 -12.64 -3.82 24.14
CA HIS A 84 -11.43 -4.46 23.65
C HIS A 84 -11.45 -4.64 22.13
N MET A 85 -10.31 -4.43 21.48
CA MET A 85 -10.14 -4.73 20.05
C MET A 85 -9.65 -6.17 19.89
N GLN A 86 -10.29 -6.93 19.01
CA GLN A 86 -9.90 -8.29 18.68
C GLN A 86 -9.89 -8.49 17.17
N GLN A 87 -8.83 -9.14 16.66
CA GLN A 87 -8.81 -9.64 15.29
C GLN A 87 -9.59 -10.96 15.24
N CYS A 88 -10.61 -11.04 14.40
CA CYS A 88 -11.41 -12.25 14.25
C CYS A 88 -11.90 -12.45 12.81
N LEU A 89 -12.34 -13.68 12.53
CA LEU A 89 -13.12 -13.99 11.34
C LEU A 89 -14.60 -13.82 11.69
N VAL A 90 -15.27 -12.91 11.00
CA VAL A 90 -16.70 -12.70 11.17
C VAL A 90 -17.45 -13.46 10.08
N PRO A 91 -18.23 -14.50 10.43
CA PRO A 91 -19.05 -15.22 9.48
C PRO A 91 -19.98 -14.25 8.72
N VAL A 92 -20.27 -14.56 7.46
CA VAL A 92 -21.07 -13.72 6.53
C VAL A 92 -20.37 -12.43 6.10
N ALA A 93 -19.70 -11.70 7.01
CA ALA A 93 -18.98 -10.48 6.63
C ALA A 93 -17.83 -10.77 5.64
N CYS A 94 -17.20 -11.94 5.76
CA CYS A 94 -16.19 -12.42 4.81
C CYS A 94 -16.71 -12.65 3.39
N LEU A 95 -18.04 -12.65 3.16
CA LEU A 95 -18.63 -12.80 1.83
C LEU A 95 -18.88 -11.45 1.13
N MET A 96 -18.79 -10.33 1.84
CA MET A 96 -19.07 -9.01 1.29
C MET A 96 -17.84 -8.46 0.58
N ASN A 97 -17.96 -8.15 -0.71
CA ASN A 97 -16.84 -7.63 -1.50
C ASN A 97 -16.56 -6.14 -1.24
N HIS A 98 -15.32 -5.76 -1.53
CA HIS A 98 -14.85 -4.39 -1.43
C HIS A 98 -15.34 -3.50 -2.58
N SER A 99 -15.63 -2.23 -2.30
CA SER A 99 -15.70 -1.17 -3.29
C SER A 99 -15.18 0.18 -2.75
N PRO A 100 -14.60 1.05 -3.58
CA PRO A 100 -14.35 2.45 -3.26
C PRO A 100 -15.65 3.26 -3.12
N TRP A 101 -16.75 2.74 -3.67
CA TRP A 101 -18.10 3.32 -3.60
C TRP A 101 -19.05 2.35 -2.89
N PRO A 102 -18.79 2.03 -1.61
CA PRO A 102 -19.48 0.97 -0.89
C PRO A 102 -20.90 1.39 -0.47
N HIS A 103 -21.68 0.40 -0.06
CA HIS A 103 -22.92 0.59 0.68
C HIS A 103 -22.67 0.65 2.19
N ILE A 104 -21.69 -0.10 2.68
CA ILE A 104 -21.37 -0.21 4.11
C ILE A 104 -19.98 0.35 4.36
N VAL A 105 -19.86 1.30 5.29
CA VAL A 105 -18.57 1.95 5.64
C VAL A 105 -18.27 1.87 7.13
N ARG A 106 -19.31 1.88 7.96
CA ARG A 106 -19.20 1.85 9.42
C ARG A 106 -19.64 0.48 9.90
N TYR A 107 -18.68 -0.30 10.37
CA TYR A 107 -18.85 -1.64 10.91
C TYR A 107 -17.66 -1.92 11.86
N GLY A 108 -17.60 -3.12 12.44
CA GLY A 108 -16.48 -3.53 13.28
C GLY A 108 -16.68 -3.18 14.76
N HIS A 109 -17.85 -2.70 15.17
CA HIS A 109 -18.17 -2.45 16.58
C HIS A 109 -19.37 -3.30 16.99
N VAL A 110 -19.19 -4.14 18.01
CA VAL A 110 -20.30 -4.88 18.61
C VAL A 110 -21.18 -3.90 19.36
N ASN A 111 -22.47 -3.90 19.02
CA ASN A 111 -23.48 -3.14 19.74
C ASN A 111 -23.60 -3.72 21.16
N PRO A 112 -23.35 -2.92 22.23
CA PRO A 112 -23.34 -3.43 23.59
C PRO A 112 -24.74 -3.82 24.11
N GLU A 113 -25.80 -3.25 23.53
CA GLU A 113 -27.18 -3.57 23.92
C GLU A 113 -27.66 -4.87 23.28
N SER A 114 -27.37 -5.07 21.99
CA SER A 114 -27.84 -6.23 21.24
C SER A 114 -26.85 -7.40 21.20
N GLY A 115 -25.57 -7.15 21.53
CA GLY A 115 -24.48 -8.13 21.41
C GLY A 115 -24.13 -8.48 19.96
N ARG A 116 -24.58 -7.68 18.98
CA ARG A 116 -24.44 -7.98 17.55
C ARG A 116 -23.44 -7.06 16.86
N LEU A 117 -22.82 -7.57 15.80
CA LEU A 117 -22.06 -6.75 14.86
C LEU A 117 -22.99 -6.31 13.72
N ASP A 118 -23.28 -5.01 13.68
CA ASP A 118 -24.21 -4.44 12.70
C ASP A 118 -23.46 -3.88 11.47
N PHE A 119 -24.08 -4.01 10.29
CA PHE A 119 -23.57 -3.54 9.01
C PHE A 119 -24.54 -2.54 8.36
N PRO A 120 -24.67 -1.33 8.92
CA PRO A 120 -25.62 -0.34 8.44
C PRO A 120 -25.27 0.16 7.03
N LEU A 121 -26.31 0.31 6.20
CA LEU A 121 -26.18 0.91 4.87
C LEU A 121 -26.03 2.44 4.99
N LEU A 122 -24.95 2.97 4.42
CA LEU A 122 -24.73 4.40 4.20
C LEU A 122 -25.53 4.91 3.00
N ARG A 123 -25.75 4.05 1.99
CA ARG A 123 -26.57 4.34 0.81
C ARG A 123 -27.44 3.13 0.46
N ALA A 124 -28.56 3.39 -0.22
CA ALA A 124 -29.46 2.33 -0.66
C ALA A 124 -28.75 1.29 -1.53
N CYS A 125 -29.09 0.02 -1.31
CA CYS A 125 -28.73 -1.13 -2.15
C CYS A 125 -30.03 -1.64 -2.78
N ARG A 126 -30.08 -1.71 -4.11
CA ARG A 126 -31.30 -2.16 -4.81
C ARG A 126 -31.45 -3.68 -4.69
N ALA A 127 -32.67 -4.18 -4.89
CA ALA A 127 -32.86 -5.61 -5.07
C ALA A 127 -31.99 -6.10 -6.23
N GLU A 128 -31.37 -7.27 -6.07
CA GLU A 128 -30.44 -7.90 -7.04
C GLU A 128 -29.10 -7.16 -7.23
N GLU A 129 -28.90 -5.98 -6.62
CA GLU A 129 -27.59 -5.33 -6.55
C GLU A 129 -26.71 -6.01 -5.50
N GLN A 130 -25.43 -6.17 -5.81
CA GLN A 130 -24.46 -6.67 -4.85
C GLN A 130 -24.24 -5.63 -3.74
N CYS A 131 -24.48 -6.03 -2.49
CA CYS A 131 -24.16 -5.22 -1.32
C CYS A 131 -22.64 -5.24 -1.06
N LEU A 132 -22.00 -4.12 -1.39
CA LEU A 132 -20.55 -3.90 -1.26
C LEU A 132 -20.19 -3.15 0.02
N MET A 133 -19.04 -3.47 0.62
CA MET A 133 -18.51 -2.76 1.80
C MET A 133 -17.16 -2.10 1.52
N SER A 134 -16.77 -1.12 2.34
CA SER A 134 -15.40 -0.63 2.34
C SER A 134 -14.52 -1.61 3.10
N TYR A 135 -13.29 -1.86 2.66
CA TYR A 135 -12.24 -2.46 3.49
C TYR A 135 -11.31 -1.39 4.07
N GLY A 136 -11.65 -0.11 3.86
CA GLY A 136 -10.80 1.04 4.08
C GLY A 136 -10.15 1.57 2.79
N PRO A 137 -9.44 2.70 2.89
CA PRO A 137 -8.74 3.33 1.76
C PRO A 137 -7.42 2.60 1.46
N LEU A 138 -7.50 1.37 0.96
CA LEU A 138 -6.34 0.51 0.74
C LEU A 138 -5.74 0.72 -0.66
N PRO A 139 -4.41 0.88 -0.79
CA PRO A 139 -3.76 0.95 -2.11
C PRO A 139 -3.78 -0.42 -2.79
N ASN A 140 -3.65 -0.44 -4.12
CA ASN A 140 -3.71 -1.69 -4.89
C ASN A 140 -2.60 -2.66 -4.52
N LEU A 141 -1.42 -2.17 -4.09
CA LEU A 141 -0.36 -3.05 -3.56
C LEU A 141 -0.86 -3.87 -2.36
N LYS A 142 -1.59 -3.23 -1.43
CA LYS A 142 -2.13 -3.90 -0.25
C LYS A 142 -3.28 -4.85 -0.61
N LEU A 143 -4.19 -4.40 -1.49
CA LEU A 143 -5.28 -5.25 -1.99
C LEU A 143 -4.72 -6.51 -2.69
N LEU A 144 -3.69 -6.35 -3.52
CA LEU A 144 -3.12 -7.45 -4.28
C LEU A 144 -2.42 -8.46 -3.36
N LEU A 145 -1.64 -8.00 -2.39
CA LEU A 145 -0.85 -8.87 -1.52
C LEU A 145 -1.68 -9.59 -0.45
N PHE A 146 -2.70 -8.93 0.11
CA PHE A 146 -3.43 -9.45 1.27
C PHE A 146 -4.86 -9.89 0.95
N TYR A 147 -5.45 -9.40 -0.14
CA TYR A 147 -6.82 -9.73 -0.54
C TYR A 147 -6.90 -10.40 -1.91
N GLY A 148 -5.78 -10.48 -2.66
CA GLY A 148 -5.69 -11.20 -3.93
C GLY A 148 -6.32 -10.51 -5.14
N PHE A 149 -6.64 -9.21 -5.05
CA PHE A 149 -7.18 -8.45 -6.18
C PHE A 149 -6.62 -7.03 -6.28
N ALA A 150 -6.77 -6.39 -7.43
CA ALA A 150 -6.50 -4.96 -7.60
C ALA A 150 -7.68 -4.31 -8.32
N LEU A 151 -8.01 -3.07 -7.94
CA LEU A 151 -9.12 -2.36 -8.54
C LEU A 151 -8.62 -1.52 -9.73
N PRO A 152 -9.35 -1.51 -10.86
CA PRO A 152 -9.13 -0.51 -11.90
C PRO A 152 -9.42 0.89 -11.32
N ALA A 153 -8.52 1.84 -11.57
CA ALA A 153 -8.66 3.23 -11.11
C ALA A 153 -8.97 3.37 -9.61
N ASN A 154 -8.24 2.65 -8.75
CA ASN A 154 -8.39 2.75 -7.31
C ASN A 154 -8.03 4.17 -6.81
N PRO A 155 -8.97 4.92 -6.21
CA PRO A 155 -8.72 6.29 -5.75
C PRO A 155 -7.78 6.36 -4.53
N SER A 156 -7.56 5.23 -3.84
CA SER A 156 -6.65 5.14 -2.70
C SER A 156 -5.28 4.55 -3.10
N ASP A 157 -5.03 4.35 -4.40
CA ASP A 157 -3.76 3.79 -4.85
C ASP A 157 -2.60 4.75 -4.62
N THR A 158 -1.43 4.16 -4.36
CA THR A 158 -0.22 4.91 -4.00
C THR A 158 1.02 4.28 -4.60
N VAL A 159 2.03 5.11 -4.87
CA VAL A 159 3.41 4.70 -5.14
C VAL A 159 4.30 5.26 -4.03
N LEU A 160 5.14 4.42 -3.42
CA LEU A 160 6.08 4.83 -2.39
C LEU A 160 7.33 5.43 -3.02
N LEU A 161 7.74 6.60 -2.52
CA LEU A 161 9.05 7.20 -2.76
C LEU A 161 9.77 7.40 -1.43
N ASP A 162 11.06 7.08 -1.46
CA ASP A 162 12.01 7.34 -0.38
C ASP A 162 13.16 8.18 -0.94
N PHE A 163 13.65 9.10 -0.12
CA PHE A 163 14.76 9.97 -0.45
C PHE A 163 15.85 9.84 0.61
N GLU A 164 17.10 9.96 0.17
CA GLU A 164 18.26 9.95 1.06
C GLU A 164 18.67 11.37 1.43
N MET A 165 19.22 11.53 2.64
CA MET A 165 19.77 12.80 3.10
C MET A 165 21.12 13.05 2.41
N LEU A 166 21.37 14.30 2.01
CA LEU A 166 22.70 14.68 1.51
C LEU A 166 23.73 14.70 2.64
N GLU A 167 24.86 14.06 2.41
CA GLU A 167 26.01 14.08 3.32
C GLU A 167 26.93 15.26 3.00
N ASP A 168 26.56 16.44 3.50
CA ASP A 168 27.36 17.67 3.38
C ASP A 168 27.41 18.43 4.72
N GLY A 169 28.09 19.59 4.74
CA GLY A 169 28.22 20.42 5.96
C GLY A 169 26.92 21.06 6.48
N CYS A 170 25.79 20.86 5.80
CA CYS A 170 24.47 21.34 6.19
C CYS A 170 23.55 20.21 6.67
N LYS A 171 24.02 18.95 6.75
CA LYS A 171 23.22 17.80 7.14
C LYS A 171 22.48 18.00 8.47
N GLU A 172 23.19 18.41 9.52
CA GLU A 172 22.61 18.59 10.86
C GLU A 172 21.55 19.69 10.86
N LEU A 173 21.78 20.77 10.11
CA LEU A 173 20.81 21.85 9.95
C LEU A 173 19.55 21.36 9.23
N ARG A 174 19.70 20.56 8.15
CA ARG A 174 18.55 19.97 7.44
C ARG A 174 17.73 19.06 8.34
N GLU A 175 18.37 18.18 9.10
CA GLU A 175 17.69 17.27 10.04
C GLU A 175 16.91 18.04 11.10
N GLN A 176 17.50 19.10 11.67
CA GLN A 176 16.82 19.96 12.63
C GLN A 176 15.61 20.68 12.02
N LEU A 177 15.72 21.15 10.78
CA LEU A 177 14.62 21.83 10.09
C LEU A 177 13.50 20.86 9.71
N LEU A 178 13.82 19.66 9.23
CA LEU A 178 12.84 18.61 8.96
C LEU A 178 12.03 18.28 10.23
N LEU A 179 12.73 18.06 11.35
CA LEU A 179 12.09 17.78 12.64
C LEU A 179 11.21 18.95 13.11
N ARG A 180 11.72 20.18 13.02
CA ARG A 180 10.99 21.40 13.42
C ARG A 180 9.67 21.57 12.65
N HIS A 181 9.64 21.14 11.40
CA HIS A 181 8.48 21.29 10.52
C HIS A 181 7.60 20.04 10.42
N ASP A 182 7.87 18.98 11.20
CA ASP A 182 7.16 17.69 11.11
C ASP A 182 7.18 17.12 9.67
N LEU A 183 8.39 17.12 9.10
CA LEU A 183 8.71 16.63 7.76
C LEU A 183 9.69 15.46 7.82
N THR A 184 9.65 14.61 6.80
CA THR A 184 10.51 13.42 6.65
C THR A 184 10.96 13.31 5.20
N LEU A 185 12.08 12.64 4.92
CA LEU A 185 12.50 12.25 3.57
C LEU A 185 12.07 10.82 3.22
N HIS A 186 11.51 10.09 4.18
CA HIS A 186 11.11 8.71 4.02
C HIS A 186 9.58 8.57 3.96
N ALA A 187 9.14 7.50 3.32
CA ALA A 187 7.76 7.04 3.24
C ALA A 187 6.78 8.05 2.61
N HIS A 188 7.15 8.64 1.46
CA HIS A 188 6.25 9.52 0.71
C HIS A 188 5.37 8.74 -0.25
N TYR A 189 4.06 8.79 -0.05
CA TYR A 189 3.10 8.10 -0.91
C TYR A 189 2.54 9.05 -1.98
N LEU A 190 3.05 8.93 -3.20
CA LEU A 190 2.46 9.58 -4.37
C LEU A 190 1.08 8.99 -4.65
N ARG A 191 0.15 9.84 -5.10
CA ARG A 191 -1.21 9.46 -5.49
C ARG A 191 -1.56 10.12 -6.81
N GLN A 192 -2.64 9.67 -7.43
CA GLN A 192 -3.22 10.40 -8.55
C GLN A 192 -3.78 11.74 -8.02
N GLY A 193 -3.34 12.85 -8.61
CA GLY A 193 -3.66 14.20 -8.13
C GLY A 193 -2.43 14.96 -7.62
N PRO A 194 -2.62 16.13 -6.96
CA PRO A 194 -1.54 17.04 -6.62
C PRO A 194 -0.45 16.42 -5.73
N ILE A 195 0.81 16.78 -6.00
CA ILE A 195 1.93 16.44 -5.13
C ILE A 195 1.72 17.06 -3.74
N SER A 196 1.95 16.26 -2.69
CA SER A 196 1.82 16.69 -1.30
C SER A 196 2.71 17.89 -0.98
N VAL A 197 2.14 18.91 -0.34
CA VAL A 197 2.90 20.08 0.16
C VAL A 197 3.99 19.64 1.14
N LYS A 198 3.74 18.61 1.96
CA LYS A 198 4.77 18.06 2.87
C LYS A 198 5.94 17.44 2.10
N LEU A 199 5.68 16.73 1.00
CA LEU A 199 6.73 16.19 0.14
C LEU A 199 7.54 17.32 -0.49
N LEU A 200 6.88 18.32 -1.08
CA LEU A 200 7.58 19.47 -1.68
C LEU A 200 8.44 20.21 -0.64
N ALA A 201 7.91 20.44 0.56
CA ALA A 201 8.65 21.08 1.65
C ALA A 201 9.87 20.27 2.10
N ALA A 202 9.71 18.95 2.22
CA ALA A 202 10.81 18.06 2.57
C ALA A 202 11.91 18.08 1.48
N LEU A 203 11.53 18.05 0.20
CA LEU A 203 12.47 18.14 -0.91
C LEU A 203 13.16 19.50 -0.99
N ARG A 204 12.46 20.60 -0.70
CA ARG A 204 13.08 21.94 -0.61
C ARG A 204 14.18 21.99 0.45
N LEU A 205 13.93 21.40 1.62
CA LEU A 205 14.95 21.28 2.65
C LEU A 205 16.08 20.34 2.22
N ALA A 206 15.77 19.24 1.52
CA ALA A 206 16.78 18.30 1.03
C ALA A 206 17.76 18.95 0.04
N VAL A 207 17.26 19.73 -0.92
CA VAL A 207 18.08 20.32 -1.99
C VAL A 207 18.54 21.75 -1.70
N GLY A 208 18.07 22.33 -0.60
CA GLY A 208 18.42 23.68 -0.17
C GLY A 208 19.92 23.83 0.11
N ASP A 209 20.48 24.94 -0.35
CA ASP A 209 21.83 25.35 0.00
C ASP A 209 21.87 25.99 1.41
N GLU A 210 23.06 26.29 1.90
CA GLU A 210 23.22 26.87 3.25
C GLU A 210 22.43 28.18 3.40
N GLN A 211 22.42 29.03 2.37
CA GLN A 211 21.71 30.30 2.41
C GLN A 211 20.20 30.11 2.61
N TYR A 212 19.59 29.21 1.85
CA TYR A 212 18.17 28.87 1.98
C TYR A 212 17.88 28.28 3.36
N LEU A 213 18.68 27.32 3.82
CA LEU A 213 18.47 26.64 5.10
C LEU A 213 18.58 27.63 6.27
N ARG A 214 19.54 28.55 6.25
CA ARG A 214 19.66 29.63 7.24
C ARG A 214 18.48 30.59 7.19
N ALA A 215 17.98 30.92 6.01
CA ALA A 215 16.78 31.76 5.87
C ALA A 215 15.54 31.08 6.46
N VAL A 216 15.38 29.77 6.27
CA VAL A 216 14.32 28.98 6.93
C VAL A 216 14.54 28.93 8.44
N GLU A 217 15.77 28.71 8.90
CA GLU A 217 16.13 28.69 10.31
C GLU A 217 15.74 29.99 11.02
N GLN A 218 16.03 31.12 10.38
CA GLN A 218 15.73 32.48 10.83
C GLN A 218 14.28 32.90 10.57
N ARG A 219 13.44 32.02 10.01
CA ARG A 219 12.02 32.25 9.67
C ARG A 219 11.80 33.40 8.67
N VAL A 220 12.80 33.68 7.83
CA VAL A 220 12.69 34.64 6.72
C VAL A 220 11.84 34.07 5.59
N CYS A 221 11.87 32.74 5.40
CA CYS A 221 11.00 32.00 4.50
C CYS A 221 10.51 30.70 5.15
N SER A 222 9.54 30.04 4.48
CA SER A 222 8.97 28.76 4.94
C SER A 222 9.12 27.70 3.85
N PRO A 223 9.55 26.47 4.18
CA PRO A 223 9.63 25.37 3.21
C PRO A 223 8.25 24.87 2.78
N LEU A 224 7.20 25.13 3.58
CA LEU A 224 5.81 24.82 3.23
C LEU A 224 5.23 25.78 2.19
N GLN A 225 5.87 26.92 2.01
CA GLN A 225 5.57 27.89 0.96
C GLN A 225 6.61 27.74 -0.15
N GLU A 226 6.48 28.53 -1.21
CA GLU A 226 7.45 28.49 -2.30
C GLU A 226 8.88 28.76 -1.83
N GLY A 227 9.81 28.04 -2.46
CA GLY A 227 11.24 28.20 -2.25
C GLY A 227 11.80 29.51 -2.80
N MET A 228 13.11 29.68 -2.66
CA MET A 228 13.85 30.75 -3.34
C MET A 228 13.92 30.50 -4.86
N PRO A 229 14.12 31.54 -5.69
CA PRO A 229 14.31 31.38 -7.13
C PRO A 229 15.37 30.32 -7.47
N GLY A 230 15.04 29.39 -8.36
CA GLY A 230 15.94 28.29 -8.75
C GLY A 230 15.78 27.00 -7.92
N LEU A 231 15.30 27.08 -6.67
CA LEU A 231 15.14 25.91 -5.80
C LEU A 231 14.13 24.89 -6.36
N GLU A 232 13.02 25.36 -6.90
CA GLU A 232 11.99 24.50 -7.49
C GLU A 232 12.52 23.70 -8.70
N GLY A 233 13.53 24.22 -9.41
CA GLY A 233 14.22 23.47 -10.45
C GLY A 233 14.93 22.22 -9.91
N ALA A 234 15.63 22.36 -8.78
CA ALA A 234 16.29 21.26 -8.10
C ALA A 234 15.27 20.26 -7.50
N VAL A 235 14.19 20.75 -6.90
CA VAL A 235 13.09 19.91 -6.38
C VAL A 235 12.49 19.05 -7.50
N ARG A 236 12.18 19.65 -8.65
CA ARG A 236 11.72 18.93 -9.85
C ARG A 236 12.73 17.87 -10.30
N GLY A 237 14.01 18.22 -10.33
CA GLY A 237 15.09 17.33 -10.69
C GLY A 237 15.12 16.08 -9.81
N VAL A 238 15.13 16.26 -8.49
CA VAL A 238 15.17 15.15 -7.51
C VAL A 238 13.93 14.27 -7.61
N LEU A 239 12.73 14.85 -7.65
CA LEU A 239 11.49 14.07 -7.75
C LEU A 239 11.44 13.26 -9.05
N ARG A 240 11.88 13.84 -10.17
CA ARG A 240 11.95 13.14 -11.45
C ARG A 240 12.98 12.01 -11.43
N THR A 241 14.19 12.28 -10.92
CA THR A 241 15.25 11.26 -10.79
C THR A 241 14.82 10.09 -9.90
N ALA A 242 13.99 10.33 -8.88
CA ALA A 242 13.42 9.26 -8.06
C ALA A 242 12.29 8.50 -8.77
N ALA A 243 11.39 9.19 -9.49
CA ALA A 243 10.20 8.60 -10.08
C ALA A 243 10.46 7.87 -11.43
N GLU A 244 11.35 8.37 -12.27
CA GLU A 244 11.60 7.84 -13.62
C GLU A 244 12.10 6.39 -13.64
N PRO A 245 13.07 5.97 -12.80
CA PRO A 245 13.52 4.58 -12.77
C PRO A 245 12.40 3.62 -12.41
N ILE A 246 11.55 4.02 -11.45
CA ILE A 246 10.39 3.23 -11.02
C ILE A 246 9.37 3.13 -12.16
N LEU A 247 9.08 4.25 -12.84
CA LEU A 247 8.19 4.28 -13.99
C LEU A 247 8.69 3.36 -15.11
N HIS A 248 9.98 3.44 -15.43
CA HIS A 248 10.61 2.58 -16.43
C HIS A 248 10.48 1.10 -16.06
N ALA A 249 10.71 0.76 -14.79
CA ALA A 249 10.55 -0.61 -14.29
C ALA A 249 9.12 -1.13 -14.47
N TYR A 250 8.10 -0.31 -14.15
CA TYR A 250 6.70 -0.68 -14.34
C TYR A 250 6.30 -0.78 -15.83
N LYS A 251 6.73 0.15 -16.68
CA LYS A 251 6.49 0.06 -18.14
C LYS A 251 7.11 -1.20 -18.74
N ALA A 252 8.32 -1.54 -18.31
CA ALA A 252 8.97 -2.78 -18.73
C ALA A 252 8.21 -4.02 -18.23
N ALA A 253 7.62 -3.96 -17.03
CA ALA A 253 6.78 -5.03 -16.49
C ALA A 253 5.43 -5.16 -17.23
N GLU A 254 4.81 -4.04 -17.60
CA GLU A 254 3.57 -4.02 -18.39
C GLU A 254 3.72 -4.80 -19.70
N GLY A 255 4.82 -4.57 -20.43
CA GLY A 255 5.11 -5.31 -21.66
C GLY A 255 5.38 -6.81 -21.48
N ARG A 256 5.64 -7.27 -20.24
CA ARG A 256 5.88 -8.69 -19.91
C ARG A 256 4.65 -9.40 -19.33
N CYS A 257 3.63 -8.67 -18.93
CA CYS A 257 2.39 -9.24 -18.43
C CYS A 257 1.52 -9.72 -19.60
N SER A 258 1.81 -10.92 -20.12
CA SER A 258 1.09 -11.56 -21.24
C SER A 258 0.17 -12.71 -20.80
N GLY A 259 -0.14 -12.81 -19.51
CA GLY A 259 -0.99 -13.87 -18.96
C GLY A 259 -2.48 -13.67 -19.26
N VAL A 260 -3.22 -14.77 -19.37
CA VAL A 260 -4.69 -14.78 -19.44
C VAL A 260 -5.24 -15.27 -18.10
N GLY A 261 -6.23 -14.58 -17.56
CA GLY A 261 -6.96 -14.96 -16.35
C GLY A 261 -6.90 -13.93 -15.21
N PRO A 262 -7.70 -14.13 -14.14
CA PRO A 262 -7.96 -13.11 -13.13
C PRO A 262 -6.71 -12.59 -12.42
N GLN A 263 -5.72 -13.46 -12.17
CA GLN A 263 -4.46 -13.04 -11.53
C GLN A 263 -3.64 -12.12 -12.44
N ALA A 264 -3.60 -12.41 -13.75
CA ALA A 264 -2.89 -11.57 -14.70
C ALA A 264 -3.58 -10.21 -14.86
N GLU A 265 -4.91 -10.20 -14.87
CA GLU A 265 -5.72 -8.97 -14.89
C GLU A 265 -5.48 -8.11 -13.65
N ASN A 266 -5.47 -8.71 -12.45
CA ASN A 266 -5.17 -8.00 -11.21
C ASN A 266 -3.77 -7.37 -11.22
N ILE A 267 -2.76 -8.12 -11.69
CA ILE A 267 -1.40 -7.59 -11.82
C ILE A 267 -1.36 -6.45 -12.85
N ALA A 268 -2.08 -6.58 -13.97
CA ALA A 268 -2.16 -5.53 -14.98
C ALA A 268 -2.84 -4.26 -14.46
N HIS A 269 -3.94 -4.39 -13.68
CA HIS A 269 -4.58 -3.24 -13.02
C HIS A 269 -3.63 -2.54 -12.05
N PHE A 270 -2.91 -3.31 -11.23
CA PHE A 270 -1.89 -2.76 -10.35
C PHE A 270 -0.82 -2.00 -11.14
N ILE A 271 -0.17 -2.63 -12.13
CA ILE A 271 0.90 -2.00 -12.91
C ILE A 271 0.42 -0.71 -13.59
N LYS A 272 -0.76 -0.73 -14.22
CA LYS A 272 -1.34 0.45 -14.87
C LYS A 272 -1.61 1.58 -13.88
N GLY A 273 -2.09 1.27 -12.68
CA GLY A 273 -2.28 2.23 -11.60
C GLY A 273 -0.96 2.91 -11.21
N GLN A 274 0.09 2.12 -10.99
CA GLN A 274 1.41 2.64 -10.62
C GLN A 274 2.01 3.52 -11.72
N ILE A 275 1.90 3.12 -12.99
CA ILE A 275 2.32 3.92 -14.15
C ILE A 275 1.58 5.25 -14.18
N GLY A 276 0.25 5.23 -14.03
CA GLY A 276 -0.58 6.43 -14.07
C GLY A 276 -0.22 7.44 -12.97
N ILE A 277 0.03 6.97 -11.75
CA ILE A 277 0.45 7.82 -10.62
C ILE A 277 1.80 8.47 -10.91
N LEU A 278 2.78 7.69 -11.36
CA LEU A 278 4.13 8.19 -11.64
C LEU A 278 4.16 9.18 -12.81
N GLN A 279 3.44 8.88 -13.90
CA GLN A 279 3.35 9.79 -15.05
C GLN A 279 2.69 11.11 -14.65
N SER A 280 1.57 11.05 -13.94
CA SER A 280 0.88 12.26 -13.48
C SER A 280 1.77 13.08 -12.54
N SER A 281 2.51 12.42 -11.64
CA SER A 281 3.42 13.10 -10.73
C SER A 281 4.57 13.79 -11.48
N ILE A 282 5.19 13.13 -12.46
CA ILE A 282 6.26 13.71 -13.29
C ILE A 282 5.75 14.87 -14.14
N GLU A 283 4.54 14.77 -14.69
CA GLU A 283 3.93 15.85 -15.46
C GLU A 283 3.64 17.07 -14.57
N GLN A 284 3.07 16.85 -13.38
CA GLN A 284 2.83 17.92 -12.42
C GLN A 284 4.11 18.59 -11.95
N CYS A 285 5.23 17.85 -11.86
CA CYS A 285 6.53 18.46 -11.58
C CYS A 285 6.83 19.59 -12.55
N LEU A 286 6.54 19.45 -13.84
CA LEU A 286 6.81 20.49 -14.86
C LEU A 286 6.05 21.80 -14.59
N HIS A 287 4.95 21.71 -13.87
CA HIS A 287 4.04 22.82 -13.58
C HIS A 287 3.98 23.17 -12.09
N LEU A 288 4.96 22.73 -11.28
CA LEU A 288 5.09 23.24 -9.92
C LEU A 288 5.10 24.77 -9.99
N PRO A 289 4.21 25.44 -9.24
CA PRO A 289 4.02 26.87 -9.38
C PRO A 289 5.37 27.57 -9.22
N VAL A 290 5.69 28.36 -10.24
CA VAL A 290 6.76 29.35 -10.19
C VAL A 290 6.02 30.65 -9.92
N VAL A 291 5.66 30.97 -8.67
CA VAL A 291 5.00 32.25 -8.42
C VAL A 291 6.04 33.35 -8.59
N HIS A 292 5.95 34.02 -9.73
CA HIS A 292 6.43 35.39 -9.85
C HIS A 292 5.69 36.22 -8.80
N ARG A 293 6.41 36.59 -7.73
CA ARG A 293 5.96 37.65 -6.81
C ARG A 293 5.60 38.89 -7.63
N GLN A 294 4.32 39.19 -7.76
CA GLN A 294 3.90 40.58 -7.66
C GLN A 294 3.78 40.87 -6.17
N VAL A 295 4.85 41.44 -5.62
CA VAL A 295 4.75 42.22 -4.39
C VAL A 295 3.87 43.40 -4.74
N GLN A 296 2.64 43.45 -4.25
CA GLN A 296 1.93 44.71 -4.11
C GLN A 296 2.20 45.24 -2.70
N GLU A 297 2.64 46.49 -2.72
CA GLU A 297 3.06 47.36 -1.61
C GLU A 297 1.97 47.58 -0.55
#